data_AF-A0AAJ1MJD1-F1
#
_entry.id   AF-A0AAJ1MJD1-F1
#
_cell.length_a   1.000
_cell.length_b   1.000
_cell.length_c   1.000
_cell.angle_alpha   90.00
_cell.angle_beta   90.00
_cell.angle_gamma   90.00
#
_symmetry.space_group_name_H-M   'P 1'
#
loop_
_entity.id
_entity.type
_entity.pdbx_description
1 polymer ?
#
loop_
_entity_poly.entity_id
_entity_poly.type
_entity_poly.pdbx_seq_one_letter_code
_entity_poly.pdbx_strand_id
1 'polypeptide(L)'
;MALVKIISGAKDAGKTKTAAAIVEDLKRQGKRVAGFLSVAETVSKNSYFLVNIESGERMKAVSMIKPAGGDCWIQYNFSRFWFSETAFTAAGRLIDEIAVSSQDHFPDAVFIDEIGPLELSGKGFMNPLKRLLKDYNGIVFLAVRESLVDVIISELCLKTPEIISAQAQ
;
A
#
# COMPACT_ATOMS: atom_id res chain seq x y z
N MET A 1 9.33 -5.37 -15.68
CA MET A 1 9.18 -4.00 -15.13
C MET A 1 7.72 -3.63 -15.17
N ALA A 2 7.21 -3.25 -14.00
CA ALA A 2 5.81 -2.97 -13.82
C ALA A 2 5.38 -1.66 -14.48
N LEU A 3 4.13 -1.60 -14.94
CA LEU A 3 3.46 -0.35 -15.26
C LEU A 3 2.93 0.27 -13.96
N VAL A 4 3.35 1.49 -13.63
CA VAL A 4 3.00 2.12 -12.36
C VAL A 4 1.92 3.17 -12.55
N LYS A 5 0.88 3.08 -11.71
CA LYS A 5 -0.17 4.09 -11.57
C LYS A 5 -0.16 4.62 -10.13
N ILE A 6 -0.14 5.93 -9.96
CA ILE A 6 -0.13 6.57 -8.65
C ILE A 6 -1.49 7.18 -8.37
N ILE A 7 -2.19 6.69 -7.35
CA ILE A 7 -3.40 7.31 -6.83
C ILE A 7 -2.97 8.39 -5.84
N SER A 8 -3.16 9.66 -6.21
CA SER A 8 -2.66 10.82 -5.47
C SER A 8 -3.79 11.72 -4.97
N GLY A 9 -3.56 12.34 -3.83
CA GLY A 9 -4.42 13.38 -3.28
C GLY A 9 -4.01 13.75 -1.85
N ALA A 10 -4.58 14.85 -1.35
CA ALA A 10 -4.36 15.30 0.02
C ALA A 10 -4.70 14.23 1.08
N LYS A 11 -4.35 14.51 2.34
CA LYS A 11 -4.79 13.67 3.46
C LYS A 11 -6.32 13.60 3.46
N ASP A 12 -6.88 12.41 3.65
CA ASP A 12 -8.32 12.16 3.68
C ASP A 12 -9.07 12.47 2.36
N ALA A 13 -8.37 12.72 1.25
CA ALA A 13 -8.95 13.00 -0.07
C ALA A 13 -9.61 11.78 -0.77
N GLY A 14 -9.78 10.65 -0.06
CA GLY A 14 -10.45 9.47 -0.60
C GLY A 14 -9.55 8.51 -1.38
N LYS A 15 -8.21 8.59 -1.29
CA LYS A 15 -7.27 7.67 -1.99
C LYS A 15 -7.63 6.19 -1.83
N THR A 16 -7.78 5.72 -0.59
CA THR A 16 -8.19 4.34 -0.28
C THR A 16 -9.56 3.99 -0.86
N LYS A 17 -10.51 4.95 -0.91
CA LYS A 17 -11.82 4.75 -1.52
C LYS A 17 -11.72 4.62 -3.04
N THR A 18 -10.90 5.45 -3.68
CA THR A 18 -10.60 5.35 -5.12
C THR A 18 -9.90 4.02 -5.43
N ALA A 19 -8.90 3.62 -4.65
CA ALA A 19 -8.24 2.33 -4.79
C ALA A 19 -9.23 1.16 -4.67
N ALA A 20 -10.07 1.17 -3.63
CA ALA A 20 -11.12 0.17 -3.44
C ALA A 20 -12.10 0.10 -4.62
N ALA A 21 -12.53 1.25 -5.16
CA ALA A 21 -13.42 1.28 -6.33
C ALA A 21 -12.78 0.65 -7.57
N ILE A 22 -11.48 0.90 -7.81
CA ILE A 22 -10.75 0.28 -8.93
C ILE A 22 -10.59 -1.23 -8.70
N VAL A 23 -10.28 -1.65 -7.47
CA VAL A 23 -10.20 -3.07 -7.10
C VAL A 23 -11.52 -3.78 -7.41
N GLU A 24 -12.65 -3.22 -6.99
CA GLU A 24 -13.98 -3.81 -7.24
C GLU A 24 -14.34 -3.86 -8.72
N ASP A 25 -14.00 -2.83 -9.49
CA ASP A 25 -14.24 -2.81 -10.93
C ASP A 25 -13.40 -3.87 -11.66
N LEU A 26 -12.12 -4.01 -11.31
CA LEU A 26 -11.24 -5.05 -11.86
C LEU A 26 -11.75 -6.46 -11.50
N LYS A 27 -12.12 -6.69 -10.24
CA LYS A 27 -12.69 -7.97 -9.81
C LYS A 27 -13.97 -8.32 -10.57
N ARG A 28 -14.86 -7.34 -10.79
CA ARG A 28 -16.08 -7.52 -11.62
C ARG A 28 -15.78 -7.90 -13.06
N GLN A 29 -14.64 -7.48 -13.61
CA GLN A 29 -14.17 -7.86 -14.94
C GLN A 29 -13.48 -9.24 -14.94
N GLY A 30 -13.49 -9.97 -13.82
CA GLY A 30 -12.84 -11.27 -13.68
C GLY A 30 -11.32 -11.19 -13.54
N LYS A 31 -10.77 -10.00 -13.25
CA LYS A 31 -9.32 -9.79 -13.08
C LYS A 31 -8.87 -10.21 -11.68
N ARG A 32 -7.68 -10.81 -11.61
CA ARG A 32 -7.03 -11.12 -10.34
C ARG A 32 -6.32 -9.89 -9.80
N VAL A 33 -6.66 -9.50 -8.58
CA VAL A 33 -6.10 -8.31 -7.93
C VAL A 33 -5.48 -8.71 -6.61
N ALA A 34 -4.20 -8.36 -6.41
CA ALA A 34 -3.43 -8.69 -5.23
C ALA A 34 -2.93 -7.44 -4.48
N GLY A 35 -2.29 -7.66 -3.33
CA GLY A 35 -1.74 -6.60 -2.48
C GLY A 35 -2.67 -6.23 -1.32
N PHE A 36 -2.63 -4.98 -0.88
CA PHE A 36 -3.36 -4.53 0.30
C PHE A 36 -3.87 -3.09 0.22
N LEU A 37 -4.94 -2.81 0.96
CA LEU A 37 -5.50 -1.47 1.18
C LEU A 37 -5.30 -1.03 2.64
N SER A 38 -5.13 0.27 2.86
CA SER A 38 -4.95 0.87 4.18
C SER A 38 -6.27 1.46 4.68
N VAL A 39 -7.02 0.67 5.44
CA VAL A 39 -8.37 1.02 5.86
C VAL A 39 -8.37 1.56 7.29
N ALA A 40 -8.92 2.76 7.46
CA ALA A 40 -9.10 3.37 8.78
C ALA A 40 -10.07 2.56 9.67
N GLU A 41 -9.83 2.55 10.96
CA GLU A 41 -10.74 1.99 11.95
C GLU A 41 -12.05 2.81 12.02
N THR A 42 -13.20 2.14 11.96
CA THR A 42 -14.52 2.78 11.76
C THR A 42 -14.93 3.67 12.93
N VAL A 43 -14.58 3.26 14.16
CA VAL A 43 -15.00 3.93 15.39
C VAL A 43 -14.12 5.14 15.71
N SER A 44 -12.83 5.08 15.37
CA SER A 44 -11.91 6.20 15.52
C SER A 44 -10.91 6.17 14.36
N LYS A 45 -10.80 7.25 13.58
CA LYS A 45 -9.80 7.39 12.51
C LYS A 45 -8.35 7.54 13.05
N ASN A 46 -8.08 6.86 14.15
CA ASN A 46 -6.87 6.92 14.93
C ASN A 46 -6.00 5.68 14.74
N SER A 47 -6.56 4.65 14.09
CA SER A 47 -5.86 3.44 13.73
C SER A 47 -6.14 3.08 12.28
N TYR A 48 -5.20 2.37 11.66
CA TYR A 48 -5.32 1.87 10.29
C TYR A 48 -4.93 0.40 10.24
N PHE A 49 -5.63 -0.32 9.37
CA PHE A 49 -5.41 -1.73 9.08
C PHE A 49 -4.85 -1.86 7.67
N LEU A 50 -3.89 -2.75 7.48
CA LEU A 50 -3.58 -3.28 6.16
C LEU A 50 -4.53 -4.46 5.93
N VAL A 51 -5.28 -4.40 4.83
CA VAL A 51 -6.27 -5.40 4.45
C VAL A 51 -5.79 -6.09 3.18
N ASN A 52 -5.49 -7.39 3.26
CA ASN A 52 -5.14 -8.19 2.09
C ASN A 52 -6.34 -8.26 1.15
N ILE A 53 -6.15 -7.92 -0.13
CA ILE A 53 -7.23 -7.81 -1.12
C ILE A 53 -7.79 -9.18 -1.52
N GLU A 54 -6.96 -10.23 -1.50
CA GLU A 54 -7.35 -11.59 -1.89
C GLU A 54 -8.02 -12.32 -0.73
N SER A 55 -7.40 -12.33 0.46
CA SER A 55 -7.91 -13.08 1.61
C SER A 55 -8.94 -12.32 2.44
N GLY A 56 -8.95 -10.99 2.35
CA GLY A 56 -9.73 -10.12 3.24
C GLY A 56 -9.17 -10.03 4.67
N GLU A 57 -8.03 -10.68 4.95
CA GLU A 57 -7.38 -10.63 6.26
C GLU A 57 -6.99 -9.20 6.62
N ARG A 58 -7.23 -8.82 7.89
CA ARG A 58 -7.00 -7.46 8.40
C ARG A 58 -5.95 -7.50 9.49
N MET A 59 -4.87 -6.76 9.29
CA MET A 59 -3.81 -6.60 10.28
C MET A 59 -3.75 -5.15 10.76
N LYS A 60 -3.83 -4.93 12.08
CA LYS A 60 -3.70 -3.57 12.65
C LYS A 60 -2.24 -3.13 12.47
N ALA A 61 -2.02 -2.13 11.63
CA ALA A 61 -0.67 -1.74 11.22
C ALA A 61 -0.23 -0.41 11.82
N VAL A 62 -1.16 0.51 12.03
CA VAL A 62 -0.88 1.86 12.53
C VAL A 62 -1.88 2.22 13.62
N SER A 63 -1.43 2.86 14.69
CA SER A 63 -2.29 3.30 15.81
C SER A 63 -1.75 4.57 16.47
N MET A 64 -2.58 5.53 16.85
CA MET A 64 -2.14 6.69 17.64
C MET A 64 -1.82 6.34 19.08
N ILE A 65 -2.44 5.29 19.62
CA ILE A 65 -2.19 4.78 20.98
C ILE A 65 -1.48 3.43 20.84
N LYS A 66 -0.37 3.22 21.56
CA LYS A 66 0.32 1.93 21.57
C LYS A 66 -0.64 0.83 22.04
N PRO A 67 -0.92 -0.20 21.23
CA PRO A 67 -1.79 -1.29 21.65
C PRO A 67 -1.19 -2.08 22.83
N ALA A 68 -2.04 -2.46 23.79
CA ALA A 68 -1.63 -3.29 24.92
C ALA A 68 -1.45 -4.75 24.48
N GLY A 69 -0.41 -5.42 24.98
CA GLY A 69 -0.18 -6.85 24.73
C GLY A 69 0.25 -7.22 23.30
N GLY A 70 0.60 -6.24 22.45
CA GLY A 70 1.19 -6.49 21.15
C GLY A 70 2.71 -6.36 21.19
N ASP A 71 3.41 -7.43 20.86
CA ASP A 71 4.86 -7.38 20.65
C ASP A 71 5.17 -6.60 19.35
N CYS A 72 6.24 -5.81 19.37
CA CYS A 72 6.82 -5.10 18.22
C CYS A 72 5.99 -3.92 17.64
N TRP A 73 5.68 -2.93 18.49
CA TRP A 73 5.19 -1.61 18.04
C TRP A 73 6.25 -0.54 18.23
N ILE A 74 6.60 0.16 17.15
CA ILE A 74 7.60 1.24 17.14
C ILE A 74 6.93 2.57 16.83
N GLN A 75 7.28 3.61 17.60
CA GLN A 75 7.01 4.99 17.23
C GLN A 75 8.28 5.62 16.67
N TYR A 76 8.17 6.22 15.50
CA TYR A 76 9.29 6.93 14.86
C TYR A 76 9.22 8.43 15.17
N ASN A 77 10.37 9.09 15.27
CA ASN A 77 10.47 10.52 15.57
C ASN A 77 9.71 11.43 14.57
N PHE A 78 9.54 10.99 13.32
CA PHE A 78 8.81 11.71 12.27
C PHE A 78 7.30 11.46 12.27
N SER A 79 6.77 10.66 13.21
CA SER A 79 5.36 10.28 13.22
C SER A 79 4.78 10.24 14.63
N ARG A 80 3.55 10.76 14.76
CA ARG A 80 2.76 10.62 15.99
C ARG A 80 2.19 9.21 16.18
N PHE A 81 2.23 8.36 15.16
CA PHE A 81 1.66 7.01 15.20
C PHE A 81 2.69 5.95 15.61
N TRP A 82 2.19 4.90 16.25
CA TRP A 82 2.85 3.62 16.44
C TRP A 82 2.60 2.72 15.23
N PHE A 83 3.63 2.02 14.79
CA PHE A 83 3.61 1.10 13.66
C PHE A 83 3.89 -0.32 14.13
N SER A 84 3.11 -1.29 13.68
CA SER A 84 3.30 -2.71 13.97
C SER A 84 4.36 -3.30 13.04
N GLU A 85 5.52 -3.67 13.56
CA GLU A 85 6.54 -4.32 12.75
C GLU A 85 6.04 -5.64 12.14
N THR A 86 5.20 -6.37 12.88
CA THR A 86 4.58 -7.62 12.41
C THR A 86 3.70 -7.38 11.19
N ALA A 87 2.84 -6.36 11.20
CA ALA A 87 1.97 -6.05 10.07
C ALA A 87 2.77 -5.60 8.84
N PHE A 88 3.78 -4.75 9.02
CA PHE A 88 4.62 -4.30 7.91
C PHE A 88 5.52 -5.40 7.36
N THR A 89 6.00 -6.31 8.21
CA THR A 89 6.74 -7.51 7.80
C THR A 89 5.85 -8.45 6.98
N ALA A 90 4.62 -8.70 7.44
CA ALA A 90 3.66 -9.51 6.71
C ALA A 90 3.29 -8.88 5.35
N ALA A 91 3.07 -7.57 5.31
CA ALA A 91 2.85 -6.84 4.06
C ALA A 91 4.04 -6.94 3.10
N GLY A 92 5.27 -6.83 3.63
CA GLY A 92 6.49 -7.02 2.84
C GLY A 92 6.61 -8.42 2.25
N ARG A 93 6.30 -9.46 3.03
CA ARG A 93 6.29 -10.86 2.56
C ARG A 93 5.26 -11.07 1.46
N LEU A 94 4.05 -10.54 1.62
CA LEU A 94 3.01 -10.59 0.60
C LEU A 94 3.49 -9.96 -0.72
N ILE A 95 4.17 -8.81 -0.66
CA ILE A 95 4.75 -8.16 -1.85
C ILE A 95 5.81 -9.05 -2.51
N ASP A 96 6.69 -9.65 -1.73
CA ASP A 96 7.74 -10.54 -2.24
C ASP A 96 7.14 -11.81 -2.88
N GLU A 97 6.11 -12.40 -2.27
CA GLU A 97 5.38 -13.56 -2.81
C GLU A 97 4.73 -13.23 -4.16
N ILE A 98 4.13 -12.05 -4.30
CA ILE A 98 3.55 -11.60 -5.57
C ILE A 98 4.65 -11.45 -6.63
N ALA A 99 5.80 -10.87 -6.27
CA ALA A 99 6.91 -10.62 -7.20
C ALA A 99 7.49 -11.90 -7.81
N VAL A 100 7.40 -13.03 -7.11
CA VAL A 100 7.91 -14.34 -7.56
C VAL A 100 6.82 -15.32 -8.03
N SER A 101 5.57 -14.86 -8.12
CA SER A 101 4.43 -15.68 -8.53
C SER A 101 4.63 -16.31 -9.92
N SER A 102 4.22 -17.57 -10.07
CA SER A 102 4.24 -18.26 -11.37
C SER A 102 3.16 -17.69 -12.30
N GLN A 103 3.27 -17.95 -13.61
CA GLN A 103 2.32 -17.44 -14.62
C GLN A 103 0.85 -17.75 -14.27
N ASP A 104 0.56 -18.94 -13.75
CA ASP A 104 -0.81 -19.35 -13.37
C ASP A 104 -1.35 -18.60 -12.14
N HIS A 105 -0.47 -17.99 -11.35
CA HIS A 105 -0.79 -17.26 -10.12
C HIS A 105 -0.50 -15.76 -10.22
N PHE A 106 -0.16 -15.29 -11.41
CA PHE A 106 0.24 -13.92 -11.65
C PHE A 106 -0.98 -12.99 -11.60
N PRO A 107 -1.04 -12.02 -10.67
CA PRO A 107 -2.17 -11.09 -10.63
C PRO A 107 -2.13 -10.14 -11.82
N ASP A 108 -3.30 -9.69 -12.29
CA ASP A 108 -3.39 -8.66 -13.33
C ASP A 108 -2.99 -7.27 -12.80
N ALA A 109 -3.28 -7.01 -11.52
CA ALA A 109 -2.96 -5.76 -10.85
C ALA A 109 -2.57 -5.97 -9.38
N VAL A 110 -1.67 -5.13 -8.88
CA VAL A 110 -1.24 -5.10 -7.48
C VAL A 110 -1.49 -3.72 -6.89
N PHE A 111 -2.06 -3.66 -5.68
CA PHE A 111 -2.31 -2.41 -4.98
C PHE A 111 -1.48 -2.34 -3.70
N ILE A 112 -0.77 -1.22 -3.53
CA ILE A 112 0.02 -0.89 -2.34
C ILE A 112 -0.44 0.48 -1.85
N ASP A 113 -1.27 0.48 -0.80
CA ASP A 113 -1.88 1.70 -0.26
C ASP A 113 -1.04 2.35 0.85
N GLU A 114 -1.08 3.69 0.91
CA GLU A 114 -0.33 4.59 1.80
C GLU A 114 1.20 4.35 1.83
N ILE A 115 1.88 4.63 0.71
CA ILE A 115 3.35 4.76 0.70
C ILE A 115 3.72 6.16 1.18
N GLY A 116 4.53 6.23 2.24
CA GLY A 116 4.77 7.50 2.91
C GLY A 116 6.15 7.64 3.56
N PRO A 117 6.25 8.50 4.59
CA PRO A 117 7.52 8.79 5.26
C PRO A 117 8.22 7.56 5.86
N LEU A 118 7.45 6.53 6.26
CA LEU A 118 8.02 5.31 6.79
C LEU A 118 8.86 4.59 5.72
N GLU A 119 8.25 4.34 4.56
CA GLU A 119 8.90 3.67 3.43
C GLU A 119 10.04 4.51 2.87
N LEU A 120 9.84 5.83 2.74
CA LEU A 120 10.89 6.79 2.35
C LEU A 120 12.08 6.81 3.31
N SER A 121 11.89 6.43 4.58
CA SER A 121 12.98 6.30 5.55
C SER A 121 13.72 4.96 5.49
N GLY A 122 13.48 4.16 4.44
CA GLY A 122 14.08 2.84 4.23
C GLY A 122 13.47 1.73 5.09
N LYS A 123 12.29 1.97 5.69
CA LYS A 123 11.60 1.02 6.59
C LYS A 123 10.32 0.50 5.92
N GLY A 124 9.51 -0.23 6.69
CA GLY A 124 8.27 -0.81 6.19
C GLY A 124 8.56 -1.79 5.05
N PHE A 125 7.89 -1.60 3.92
CA PHE A 125 7.96 -2.49 2.76
C PHE A 125 8.62 -1.84 1.52
N MET A 126 9.45 -0.80 1.70
CA MET A 126 10.13 -0.12 0.59
C MET A 126 11.00 -1.08 -0.25
N ASN A 127 11.77 -1.96 0.40
CA ASN A 127 12.63 -2.91 -0.31
C ASN A 127 11.83 -3.99 -1.09
N PRO A 128 10.82 -4.65 -0.50
CA PRO A 128 9.88 -5.48 -1.26
C PRO A 128 9.24 -4.76 -2.44
N LEU A 129 8.80 -3.50 -2.24
CA LEU A 129 8.19 -2.70 -3.32
C LEU A 129 9.17 -2.49 -4.48
N LYS A 130 10.44 -2.14 -4.21
CA LYS A 130 11.47 -2.00 -5.26
C LYS A 130 11.67 -3.30 -6.05
N ARG A 131 11.65 -4.46 -5.40
CA ARG A 131 11.72 -5.77 -6.06
C ARG A 131 10.50 -6.02 -6.93
N LEU A 132 9.30 -5.82 -6.38
CA LEU A 132 8.04 -5.95 -7.12
C LEU A 132 8.09 -5.12 -8.41
N LEU A 133 8.44 -3.83 -8.34
CA LEU A 133 8.47 -2.96 -9.52
C LEU A 133 9.46 -3.40 -10.60
N LYS A 134 10.56 -4.05 -10.20
CA LYS A 134 11.57 -4.58 -11.11
C LYS A 134 11.09 -5.85 -11.80
N ASP A 135 10.64 -6.82 -11.01
CA ASP A 135 10.47 -8.21 -11.43
C ASP A 135 9.04 -8.51 -11.91
N TYR A 136 8.06 -7.71 -11.49
CA TYR A 136 6.67 -7.82 -11.94
C TYR A 136 6.48 -7.18 -13.32
N ASN A 137 5.66 -7.82 -14.15
CA ASN A 137 5.29 -7.39 -15.52
C ASN A 137 3.80 -7.00 -15.67
N GLY A 138 3.08 -6.75 -14.57
CA GLY A 138 1.70 -6.25 -14.58
C GLY A 138 1.58 -4.78 -14.19
N ILE A 139 0.37 -4.39 -13.75
CA ILE A 139 0.08 -3.02 -13.30
C ILE A 139 0.21 -2.93 -11.78
N VAL A 140 0.95 -1.94 -11.28
CA VAL A 140 1.08 -1.66 -9.84
C VAL A 140 0.46 -0.30 -9.55
N PHE A 141 -0.53 -0.30 -8.67
CA PHE A 141 -1.17 0.89 -8.12
C PHE A 141 -0.53 1.26 -6.78
N LEU A 142 -0.01 2.48 -6.69
CA LEU A 142 0.57 3.05 -5.49
C LEU A 142 -0.32 4.18 -5.00
N ALA A 143 -0.82 4.12 -3.77
CA ALA A 143 -1.49 5.27 -3.20
C ALA A 143 -0.49 6.13 -2.42
N VAL A 144 -0.33 7.38 -2.84
CA VAL A 144 0.70 8.29 -2.35
C VAL A 144 0.06 9.63 -1.99
N ARG A 145 0.51 10.27 -0.91
CA ARG A 145 0.09 11.64 -0.61
C ARG A 145 0.61 12.56 -1.70
N GLU A 146 -0.20 13.52 -2.12
CA GLU A 146 0.16 14.46 -3.20
C GLU A 146 1.52 15.13 -2.97
N SER A 147 1.78 15.56 -1.74
CA SER A 147 3.06 16.18 -1.35
C SER A 147 4.30 15.26 -1.42
N LEU A 148 4.11 13.95 -1.64
CA LEU A 148 5.17 12.95 -1.67
C LEU A 148 5.33 12.31 -3.06
N VAL A 149 4.47 12.65 -4.04
CA VAL A 149 4.48 12.02 -5.37
C VAL A 149 5.85 12.16 -6.03
N ASP A 150 6.38 13.38 -6.15
CA ASP A 150 7.64 13.62 -6.84
C ASP A 150 8.83 12.91 -6.16
N VAL A 151 8.83 12.91 -4.82
CA VAL A 151 9.85 12.22 -4.02
C VAL A 151 9.79 10.71 -4.26
N ILE A 152 8.60 10.13 -4.32
CA ILE A 152 8.40 8.70 -4.59
C ILE A 152 8.79 8.33 -6.02
N ILE A 153 8.44 9.16 -7.00
CA ILE A 153 8.85 8.98 -8.40
C ILE A 153 10.38 8.94 -8.50
N SER A 154 11.06 9.87 -7.83
CA SER A 154 12.52 9.92 -7.79
C SER A 154 13.12 8.71 -7.06
N GLU A 155 12.63 8.38 -5.86
CA GLU A 155 13.16 7.30 -5.01
C GLU A 155 12.99 5.91 -5.65
N LEU A 156 11.92 5.71 -6.42
CA LEU A 156 11.64 4.47 -7.13
C LEU A 156 12.11 4.49 -8.59
N CYS A 157 12.75 5.57 -9.06
CA CYS A 157 13.20 5.75 -10.43
C CYS A 157 12.11 5.47 -11.49
N LEU A 158 10.88 5.94 -11.24
CA LEU A 158 9.74 5.68 -12.13
C LEU A 158 9.86 6.53 -13.40
N LYS A 159 9.86 5.88 -14.58
CA LYS A 159 10.10 6.58 -15.85
C LYS A 159 8.91 7.40 -16.35
N THR A 160 7.67 6.92 -16.17
CA THR A 160 6.44 7.57 -16.64
C THR A 160 5.20 7.02 -15.91
N PRO A 161 5.04 7.28 -14.60
CA PRO A 161 3.85 6.80 -13.89
C PRO A 161 2.61 7.59 -14.32
N GLU A 162 1.48 6.90 -14.47
CA GLU A 162 0.18 7.56 -14.64
C GLU A 162 -0.31 8.08 -13.29
N ILE A 163 -0.63 9.36 -13.17
CA ILE A 163 -1.15 9.94 -11.92
C ILE A 163 -2.68 10.02 -12.01
N ILE A 164 -3.35 9.35 -11.07
CA ILE A 164 -4.80 9.32 -10.91
C ILE A 164 -5.16 10.20 -9.71
N SER A 165 -5.98 11.22 -9.91
CA SER A 165 -6.46 12.06 -8.81
C SER A 165 -7.50 11.31 -7.98
N ALA A 166 -7.32 11.31 -6.66
CA ALA A 166 -8.30 10.78 -5.72
C ALA A 166 -9.58 11.63 -5.76
N GLN A 167 -10.73 10.97 -5.70
CA GLN A 167 -12.02 11.62 -5.72
C GLN A 167 -12.68 11.52 -4.34
N ALA A 168 -12.84 12.66 -3.69
CA ALA A 168 -13.78 12.80 -2.58
C ALA A 168 -15.19 12.99 -3.16
N GLN A 169 -16.13 12.13 -2.77
CA GLN A 169 -17.56 12.40 -2.91
C GLN A 169 -18.08 12.91 -1.59
#